data_AF-A0A9N9KKT4-F1
#
_entry.id   AF-A0A9N9KKT4-F1
#
_cell.length_a   1.000
_cell.length_b   1.000
_cell.length_c   1.000
_cell.angle_alpha   90.00
_cell.angle_beta   90.00
_cell.angle_gamma   90.00
#
_symmetry.space_group_name_H-M   'P 1'
#
loop_
_entity.id
_entity.type
_entity.pdbx_description
1 polymer ?
#
loop_
_entity_poly.entity_id
_entity_poly.type
_entity_poly.pdbx_seq_one_letter_code
_entity_poly.pdbx_strand_id
1 'polypeptide(L)'
;ITNSLLTYDEKMNLQDQRKQELNNRINEMINETENIDNLKENQVLDNLIKRSDITFHGKNLLQQNRKVKLNELQQELLQYYKEEINQTEVLSQLREIQLTIGNEERLTAEQK
;
A
#
# COMPACT_ATOMS: atom_id res chain seq x y z
N ILE A 1 -36.41 31.77 5.09
CA ILE A 1 -36.64 30.46 5.75
C ILE A 1 -35.42 30.19 6.62
N THR A 2 -35.52 30.43 7.92
CA THR A 2 -34.44 30.23 8.91
C THR A 2 -35.00 29.35 10.03
N ASN A 3 -35.38 28.11 9.69
CA ASN A 3 -35.96 27.16 10.64
C ASN A 3 -34.93 26.10 11.02
N SER A 4 -33.86 26.52 11.69
CA SER A 4 -32.95 25.60 12.37
C SER A 4 -33.16 25.76 13.87
N LEU A 5 -33.50 24.67 14.55
CA LEU A 5 -33.58 24.60 16.01
C LEU A 5 -32.22 24.80 16.69
N LEU A 6 -31.13 24.56 15.97
CA LEU A 6 -29.77 24.72 16.47
C LEU A 6 -29.31 26.18 16.40
N THR A 7 -28.69 26.63 17.48
CA THR A 7 -27.91 27.86 17.56
C THR A 7 -26.73 27.83 16.59
N TYR A 8 -26.15 29.00 16.32
CA TYR A 8 -24.97 29.10 15.46
C TYR A 8 -23.80 28.26 16.02
N ASP A 9 -23.55 28.34 17.33
CA ASP A 9 -22.45 27.63 17.99
C ASP A 9 -22.63 26.10 17.90
N GLU A 10 -23.86 25.61 18.10
CA GLU A 10 -24.16 24.18 17.95
C GLU A 10 -23.91 23.68 16.52
N LYS A 11 -24.22 24.50 15.50
CA LYS A 11 -23.90 24.16 14.11
C LYS A 11 -22.41 24.09 13.86
N MET A 12 -21.64 25.03 14.41
CA MET A 12 -20.18 25.05 14.26
C MET A 12 -19.56 23.83 14.93
N ASN A 13 -19.99 23.50 16.15
CA ASN A 13 -19.54 22.31 16.86
C ASN A 13 -19.84 21.02 16.09
N LEU A 14 -21.06 20.88 15.54
CA LEU A 14 -21.42 19.71 14.72
C LEU A 14 -20.61 19.63 13.42
N GLN A 15 -20.32 20.76 12.79
CA GLN A 15 -19.46 20.79 11.61
C GLN A 15 -18.04 20.34 11.93
N ASP A 16 -17.49 20.78 13.06
CA ASP A 16 -16.14 20.41 13.48
C ASP A 16 -16.04 18.94 13.88
N GLN A 17 -17.04 18.42 14.61
CA GLN A 17 -17.15 16.98 14.90
C GLN A 17 -17.19 16.15 13.63
N ARG A 18 -18.03 16.55 12.65
CA ARG A 18 -18.13 15.87 11.36
C ARG A 18 -16.79 15.86 10.61
N LYS A 19 -16.05 16.97 10.62
CA LYS A 19 -14.73 17.06 9.98
C LYS A 19 -13.70 16.17 10.68
N GLN A 20 -13.73 16.10 12.00
CA GLN A 20 -12.85 15.22 12.78
C GLN A 20 -13.15 13.74 12.49
N GLU A 21 -14.42 13.36 12.49
CA GLU A 21 -14.83 11.99 12.16
C GLU A 21 -14.45 11.61 10.73
N LEU A 22 -14.67 12.51 9.76
CA LEU A 22 -14.26 12.30 8.38
C LEU A 22 -12.73 12.15 8.26
N ASN A 23 -11.96 12.95 9.00
CA ASN A 23 -10.50 12.84 9.05
C ASN A 23 -10.06 11.47 9.57
N ASN A 24 -10.66 11.01 10.68
CA ASN A 24 -10.35 9.71 11.27
C ASN A 24 -10.68 8.55 10.32
N ARG A 25 -11.86 8.58 9.67
CA ARG A 25 -12.25 7.55 8.70
C ARG A 25 -11.32 7.48 7.50
N ILE A 26 -10.92 8.63 6.94
CA ILE A 26 -9.96 8.62 5.82
C ILE A 26 -8.62 8.06 6.29
N ASN A 27 -8.20 8.39 7.51
CA ASN A 27 -6.97 7.86 8.09
C ASN A 27 -7.02 6.33 8.25
N GLU A 28 -8.14 5.78 8.72
CA GLU A 28 -8.39 4.33 8.80
C GLU A 28 -8.33 3.70 7.41
N MET A 29 -9.04 4.26 6.41
CA MET A 29 -9.00 3.75 5.03
C MET A 29 -7.58 3.76 4.43
N ILE A 30 -6.75 4.75 4.76
CA ILE A 30 -5.34 4.77 4.35
C ILE A 30 -4.57 3.62 5.01
N ASN A 31 -4.76 3.38 6.30
CA ASN A 31 -3.97 2.39 7.03
C ASN A 31 -4.38 0.94 6.68
N GLU A 32 -5.67 0.72 6.38
CA GLU A 32 -6.24 -0.59 6.08
C GLU A 32 -6.11 -1.01 4.62
N THR A 33 -5.82 -0.08 3.69
CA THR A 33 -5.67 -0.46 2.28
C THR A 33 -4.37 -1.25 2.07
N GLU A 34 -4.50 -2.41 1.45
CA GLU A 34 -3.38 -3.23 0.96
C GLU A 34 -3.09 -2.95 -0.52
N ASN A 35 -4.04 -2.33 -1.23
CA ASN A 35 -3.88 -2.02 -2.64
C ASN A 35 -3.14 -0.69 -2.84
N ILE A 36 -1.92 -0.76 -3.39
CA ILE A 36 -1.06 0.37 -3.77
C ILE A 36 -1.78 1.36 -4.70
N ASP A 37 -2.62 0.88 -5.62
CA ASP A 37 -3.29 1.75 -6.59
C ASP A 37 -4.24 2.74 -5.93
N ASN A 38 -4.85 2.38 -4.79
CA ASN A 38 -5.74 3.29 -4.06
C ASN A 38 -5.00 4.49 -3.45
N LEU A 39 -3.69 4.36 -3.20
CA LEU A 39 -2.85 5.36 -2.52
C LEU A 39 -2.07 6.26 -3.49
N LYS A 40 -2.05 5.95 -4.79
CA LYS A 40 -1.38 6.77 -5.81
C LYS A 40 -2.04 8.14 -5.94
N GLU A 41 -1.26 9.10 -6.44
CA GLU A 41 -1.79 10.44 -6.73
C GLU A 41 -2.93 10.38 -7.75
N ASN A 42 -3.91 11.26 -7.56
CA ASN A 42 -5.15 11.36 -8.34
C ASN A 42 -6.03 10.09 -8.32
N GLN A 43 -5.78 9.16 -7.41
CA GLN A 43 -6.62 8.01 -7.15
C GLN A 43 -7.61 8.26 -6.01
N VAL A 44 -8.35 7.23 -5.62
CA VAL A 44 -9.50 7.30 -4.72
C VAL A 44 -9.19 8.08 -3.44
N LEU A 45 -8.15 7.70 -2.70
CA LEU A 45 -7.83 8.31 -1.41
C LEU A 45 -7.27 9.72 -1.57
N ASP A 46 -6.44 9.99 -2.58
CA ASP A 46 -5.93 11.34 -2.85
C ASP A 46 -7.06 12.32 -3.21
N ASN A 47 -7.96 11.89 -4.10
CA ASN A 47 -9.11 12.70 -4.50
C ASN A 47 -10.07 12.93 -3.31
N LEU A 48 -10.27 11.92 -2.47
CA LEU A 48 -11.10 12.03 -1.27
C LEU A 48 -10.53 13.08 -0.31
N ILE A 49 -9.22 13.03 -0.03
CA ILE A 49 -8.55 14.03 0.82
C ILE A 49 -8.69 15.43 0.21
N LYS A 50 -8.37 15.59 -1.08
CA LYS A 50 -8.39 16.89 -1.79
C LYS A 50 -9.78 17.53 -1.75
N ARG A 51 -10.82 16.75 -2.03
CA ARG A 51 -12.22 17.22 -2.16
C ARG A 51 -12.99 17.31 -0.85
N SER A 52 -12.53 16.65 0.21
CA SER A 52 -13.16 16.75 1.54
C SER A 52 -13.21 18.20 2.06
N ASP A 53 -14.10 18.48 3.00
CA ASP A 53 -14.17 19.77 3.69
C ASP A 53 -13.35 19.80 5.00
N ILE A 54 -12.46 18.81 5.19
CA ILE A 54 -11.50 18.77 6.29
C ILE A 54 -10.63 20.02 6.26
N THR A 55 -10.18 20.45 7.45
CA THR A 55 -9.24 21.55 7.59
C THR A 55 -7.98 21.34 6.75
N PHE A 56 -7.36 22.43 6.31
CA PHE A 56 -6.12 22.38 5.54
C PHE A 56 -5.02 21.57 6.25
N HIS A 57 -4.89 21.76 7.57
CA HIS A 57 -3.94 20.99 8.38
C HIS A 57 -4.24 19.49 8.37
N GLY A 58 -5.50 19.09 8.57
CA GLY A 58 -5.90 17.67 8.52
C GLY A 58 -5.63 17.04 7.15
N LYS A 59 -5.92 17.76 6.06
CA LYS A 59 -5.59 17.30 4.70
C LYS A 59 -4.09 17.04 4.52
N ASN A 60 -3.23 17.92 5.03
CA ASN A 60 -1.78 17.74 4.92
C ASN A 60 -1.30 16.50 5.69
N LEU A 61 -1.83 16.27 6.89
CA LEU A 61 -1.52 15.07 7.67
C LEU A 61 -1.98 13.79 6.94
N LEU A 62 -3.19 13.78 6.38
CA LEU A 62 -3.68 12.64 5.59
C LEU A 62 -2.83 12.41 4.32
N GLN A 63 -2.40 13.47 3.64
CA GLN A 63 -1.51 13.36 2.48
C GLN A 63 -0.15 12.77 2.87
N GLN A 64 0.40 13.15 4.02
CA GLN A 64 1.63 12.58 4.56
C GLN A 64 1.45 11.11 4.92
N ASN A 65 0.38 10.76 5.64
CA ASN A 65 0.10 9.36 5.98
C ASN A 65 -0.05 8.49 4.73
N ARG A 66 -0.82 8.97 3.73
CA ARG A 66 -0.97 8.27 2.45
C ARG A 66 0.38 7.98 1.78
N LYS A 67 1.29 8.95 1.78
CA LYS A 67 2.64 8.79 1.19
C LYS A 67 3.49 7.79 1.97
N VAL A 68 3.39 7.78 3.30
CA VAL A 68 4.10 6.82 4.16
C VAL A 68 3.61 5.40 3.86
N LYS A 69 2.29 5.16 3.92
CA LYS A 69 1.71 3.84 3.64
C LYS A 69 2.03 3.34 2.22
N LEU A 70 1.98 4.24 1.23
CA LEU A 70 2.34 3.90 -0.15
C LEU A 70 3.78 3.40 -0.24
N ASN A 71 4.72 4.06 0.44
CA ASN A 71 6.11 3.66 0.46
C ASN A 71 6.28 2.30 1.17
N GLU A 72 5.62 2.09 2.31
CA GLU A 72 5.65 0.80 3.03
C GLU A 72 5.25 -0.37 2.11
N LEU A 73 4.09 -0.28 1.45
CA LEU A 73 3.62 -1.32 0.55
C LEU A 73 4.54 -1.51 -0.67
N GLN A 74 5.15 -0.43 -1.18
CA GLN A 74 6.13 -0.52 -2.27
C GLN A 74 7.42 -1.23 -1.85
N GLN A 75 7.88 -1.02 -0.62
CA GLN A 75 9.05 -1.73 -0.09
C GLN A 75 8.75 -3.21 0.15
N GLU A 76 7.57 -3.54 0.69
CA GLU A 76 7.12 -4.93 0.84
C GLU A 76 7.08 -5.65 -0.50
N LEU A 77 6.48 -5.02 -1.51
CA LEU A 77 6.42 -5.57 -2.87
C LEU A 77 7.81 -5.74 -3.49
N LEU A 78 8.71 -4.77 -3.30
CA LEU A 78 10.08 -4.87 -3.78
C LEU A 78 10.82 -6.02 -3.11
N GLN A 79 10.65 -6.20 -1.79
CA GLN A 79 11.28 -7.27 -1.04
C GLN A 79 10.78 -8.64 -1.51
N TYR A 80 9.47 -8.80 -1.71
CA TYR A 80 8.88 -10.00 -2.27
C TYR A 80 9.51 -10.37 -3.62
N TYR A 81 9.62 -9.43 -4.56
CA TYR A 81 10.23 -9.72 -5.86
C TYR A 81 11.71 -10.06 -5.78
N LYS A 82 12.47 -9.46 -4.85
CA LYS A 82 13.88 -9.85 -4.63
C LYS A 82 13.97 -11.31 -4.17
N GLU A 83 13.08 -11.74 -3.29
CA GLU A 83 13.05 -13.12 -2.79
C GLU A 83 12.71 -14.11 -3.90
N GLU A 84 11.71 -13.82 -4.74
CA GLU A 84 11.35 -14.64 -5.90
C GLU A 84 12.51 -14.78 -6.91
N ILE A 85 13.23 -13.69 -7.18
CA ILE A 85 14.42 -13.72 -8.06
C ILE A 85 15.51 -14.61 -7.46
N ASN A 86 15.84 -14.41 -6.18
CA ASN A 86 16.87 -15.21 -5.49
C ASN A 86 16.51 -16.71 -5.49
N GLN A 87 15.24 -17.04 -5.24
CA GLN A 87 14.78 -18.43 -5.29
C GLN A 87 14.92 -19.02 -6.70
N THR A 88 14.59 -18.24 -7.73
CA THR A 88 14.75 -18.65 -9.13
C THR A 88 16.21 -18.92 -9.50
N GLU A 89 17.14 -18.08 -9.03
CA GLU A 89 18.58 -18.28 -9.24
C GLU A 89 19.08 -19.58 -8.58
N VAL A 90 18.67 -19.85 -7.34
CA VAL A 90 19.03 -21.08 -6.62
C VAL A 90 18.49 -22.31 -7.36
N LEU A 91 17.23 -22.28 -7.82
CA LEU A 91 16.65 -23.37 -8.60
C LEU A 91 17.41 -23.61 -9.92
N SER A 92 17.86 -22.55 -10.58
CA SER A 92 18.68 -22.66 -11.79
C SER A 92 20.01 -23.36 -11.51
N GLN A 93 20.70 -22.99 -10.42
CA GLN A 93 21.96 -23.62 -10.01
C GLN A 93 21.76 -25.10 -9.67
N LEU A 94 20.70 -25.44 -8.93
CA LEU A 94 20.38 -26.84 -8.61
C LEU A 94 20.11 -27.67 -9.88
N ARG A 95 19.43 -27.08 -10.87
CA ARG A 95 19.19 -27.73 -12.16
C ARG A 95 20.48 -27.97 -12.94
N GLU A 96 21.41 -27.02 -12.93
CA GLU A 96 22.71 -27.17 -13.58
C GLU A 96 23.57 -28.26 -12.92
N ILE A 97 23.58 -28.32 -11.59
CA ILE A 97 24.24 -29.39 -10.82
C ILE A 97 23.63 -30.76 -11.19
N GLN A 98 22.30 -30.87 -11.23
CA GLN A 98 21.61 -32.11 -11.61
C GLN A 98 22.00 -32.58 -13.02
N LEU A 99 22.04 -31.66 -14.00
CA LEU A 99 22.46 -31.98 -15.37
C LEU A 99 23.93 -32.45 -15.41
N THR A 100 24.79 -31.82 -14.62
CA THR A 100 26.22 -32.19 -14.53
C THR A 100 26.39 -33.60 -13.99
N ILE A 101 25.74 -33.93 -12.86
CA ILE A 101 25.76 -35.27 -12.27
C ILE A 101 25.24 -36.31 -13.28
N GLY A 102 24.09 -36.07 -13.93
CA GLY A 102 23.53 -37.01 -14.90
C GLY A 102 24.43 -37.25 -16.12
N ASN A 103 25.19 -36.24 -16.56
CA ASN A 103 26.17 -36.40 -17.64
C ASN A 103 27.40 -37.19 -17.19
N GLU A 104 27.88 -36.98 -15.97
CA GLU A 104 29.00 -37.76 -15.40
C GLU A 104 28.63 -39.24 -15.22
N GLU A 105 27.43 -39.53 -14.72
CA GLU A 105 26.91 -40.90 -14.62
C GLU A 105 26.84 -41.59 -15.99
N ARG A 106 26.45 -40.85 -17.04
CA ARG A 106 26.41 -41.40 -18.41
C ARG A 106 27.81 -41.72 -18.94
N LEU A 107 28.76 -40.80 -18.77
CA LEU A 107 30.15 -40.98 -19.21
C LEU A 107 30.82 -42.17 -18.52
N THR A 108 30.54 -42.38 -17.23
CA THR A 108 31.08 -43.51 -16.46
C THR A 108 30.43 -44.85 -16.82
N ALA A 109 29.15 -44.86 -17.23
CA ALA A 109 28.48 -46.06 -17.74
C ALA A 109 28.98 -46.48 -19.13
N GLU A 110 29.30 -45.53 -20.02
CA GLU A 110 29.81 -45.81 -21.37
C GLU A 110 31.26 -46.35 -21.40
N GLN A 111 31.98 -46.27 -20.28
CA GLN A 111 33.37 -46.77 -20.14
C GLN A 111 33.49 -48.20 -19.60
N LYS A 112 32.38 -48.86 -19.23
CA LYS A 112 32.34 -50.24 -18.72
C LYS A 112 31.88 -51.24 -19.78
#